data_AF-A0A451AU72-F1
#
_entry.id   AF-A0A451AU72-F1
#
_cell.length_a   1.000
_cell.length_b   1.000
_cell.length_c   1.000
_cell.angle_alpha   90.00
_cell.angle_beta   90.00
_cell.angle_gamma   90.00
#
_symmetry.space_group_name_H-M   'P 1'
#
loop_
_entity.id
_entity.type
_entity.pdbx_description
1 polymer ?
#
loop_
_entity_poly.entity_id
_entity_poly.type
_entity_poly.pdbx_seq_one_letter_code
_entity_poly.pdbx_strand_id
1 'polypeptide(L)' 'MELTDEEGERIEYEIYFDVTRASRRGWLNLTVQSAYRRTRDDEVRRLGKRKIRRKIHLDVIAYNRQLNTMIRPER' A
#
# COMPACT_ATOMS: atom_id res chain seq x y z
N MET A 1 -11.02 5.91 13.21
CA MET A 1 -10.61 7.30 12.95
C MET A 1 -10.72 7.52 11.46
N GLU A 2 -11.60 8.41 11.04
CA GLU A 2 -11.72 8.85 9.65
C GLU A 2 -11.17 10.27 9.60
N LEU A 3 -10.37 10.57 8.57
CA LEU A 3 -9.85 11.92 8.35
C LEU A 3 -10.86 12.65 7.48
N THR A 4 -11.41 13.74 8.00
CA THR A 4 -12.25 14.68 7.25
C THR A 4 -11.49 15.98 7.02
N ASP A 5 -11.70 16.62 5.87
CA ASP A 5 -11.20 17.97 5.62
C ASP A 5 -12.05 19.04 6.32
N GLU A 6 -11.69 20.31 6.11
CA GLU A 6 -12.37 21.46 6.70
C GLU A 6 -13.82 21.58 6.23
N GLU A 7 -14.15 21.02 5.07
CA GLU A 7 -15.51 20.94 4.53
C GLU A 7 -16.29 19.69 5.01
N GLY A 8 -15.66 18.81 5.80
CA GLY A 8 -16.28 17.59 6.32
C GLY A 8 -16.28 16.40 5.35
N GLU A 9 -15.57 16.51 4.22
CA GLU A 9 -15.46 15.45 3.23
C GLU A 9 -14.39 14.43 3.64
N ARG A 10 -14.63 13.15 3.33
CA ARG A 10 -13.72 12.07 3.70
C ARG A 10 -12.43 12.16 2.88
N ILE A 11 -11.30 12.28 3.58
CA ILE A 11 -9.97 12.26 2.96
C ILE A 11 -9.49 10.81 2.83
N GLU A 12 -9.31 10.36 1.59
CA GLU A 12 -8.64 9.10 1.29
C GLU A 12 -7.17 9.33 0.93
N TYR A 13 -6.29 8.44 1.42
CA TYR A 13 -4.88 8.43 1.06
C TYR A 13 -4.49 7.13 0.36
N GLU A 14 -3.58 7.24 -0.60
CA GLU A 14 -2.82 6.11 -1.12
C GLU A 14 -1.40 6.15 -0.55
N ILE A 15 -1.05 5.09 0.17
CA ILE A 15 0.22 4.98 0.87
C ILE A 15 1.08 3.94 0.17
N TYR A 16 2.31 4.34 -0.16
CA TYR A 16 3.37 3.46 -0.62
C TYR A 16 4.32 3.21 0.54
N PHE A 17 4.59 1.95 0.83
CA PHE A 17 5.42 1.54 1.94
C PHE A 17 6.33 0.38 1.55
N ASP A 18 7.38 0.17 2.34
CA ASP A 18 8.21 -1.02 2.32
C ASP A 18 8.04 -1.83 3.61
N VAL A 19 8.29 -3.13 3.53
CA VAL A 19 8.24 -4.08 4.64
C VAL A 19 9.58 -4.77 4.79
N THR A 20 10.21 -4.60 5.95
CA THR A 20 11.50 -5.21 6.27
C THR A 20 11.42 -6.06 7.54
N ARG A 21 12.35 -7.01 7.72
CA ARG A 21 12.43 -7.78 8.97
C ARG A 21 12.94 -6.89 10.08
N ALA A 22 12.28 -6.93 11.23
CA ALA A 22 12.83 -6.33 12.44
C ALA A 22 13.96 -7.21 13.01
N SER A 23 14.82 -6.62 13.84
CA SER A 23 15.84 -7.35 14.60
C SER A 23 15.21 -8.36 15.57
N ARG A 24 14.02 -8.05 16.10
CA ARG A 24 13.24 -8.96 16.95
C ARG A 24 12.54 -10.03 16.11
N ARG A 25 12.75 -11.29 16.47
CA ARG A 25 12.13 -12.44 15.79
C ARG A 25 10.60 -12.32 15.76
N GLY A 26 10.02 -12.49 14.57
CA GLY A 26 8.58 -12.44 14.34
C GLY A 26 8.01 -11.03 14.14
N TRP A 27 8.83 -9.98 14.24
CA TRP A 27 8.41 -8.61 14.01
C TRP A 27 8.84 -8.13 12.62
N LEU A 28 8.01 -7.27 12.03
CA LEU A 28 8.27 -6.62 10.76
C LEU A 28 8.18 -5.11 10.94
N ASN A 29 9.03 -4.38 10.23
CA ASN A 29 8.98 -2.93 10.15
C ASN A 29 8.20 -2.54 8.89
N LEU A 30 7.23 -1.65 9.05
CA LEU A 30 6.54 -0.97 7.94
C LEU A 30 7.09 0.45 7.85
N THR A 31 7.69 0.79 6.70
CA THR A 31 8.25 2.12 6.47
C THR A 31 7.49 2.79 5.34
N VAL A 32 6.77 3.86 5.67
CA VAL A 32 6.07 4.67 4.66
C VAL A 32 7.11 5.41 3.81
N GLN A 33 7.01 5.24 2.51
CA GLN A 33 7.88 5.89 1.52
C GLN A 33 7.25 7.17 0.98
N SER A 34 5.94 7.13 0.73
CA SER A 34 5.17 8.29 0.28
C SER A 34 3.68 8.09 0.55
N ALA A 35 2.96 9.18 0.76
CA ALA A 35 1.51 9.18 0.88
C ALA A 35 0.93 10.29 0.00
N TYR A 36 -0.06 9.95 -0.82
CA TYR A 36 -0.74 10.90 -1.71
C TYR A 36 -2.22 10.95 -1.35
N ARG A 37 -2.76 12.16 -1.22
CA ARG A 37 -4.21 12.34 -1.08
C ARG A 37 -4.86 11.91 -2.39
N ARG A 38 -5.89 11.07 -2.30
CA ARG A 38 -6.72 10.72 -3.45
C ARG A 38 -7.69 11.86 -3.73
N THR A 39 -7.69 12.32 -4.96
CA THR A 39 -8.70 13.27 -5.46
C THR A 39 -9.64 12.57 -6.45
N ARG A 40 -10.85 13.10 -6.66
CA ARG A 40 -11.79 12.56 -7.66
C ARG A 40 -11.16 12.50 -9.06
N ASP A 41 -10.32 13.46 -9.41
CA ASP A 41 -9.61 13.49 -10.71
C ASP A 41 -8.61 12.34 -10.87
N ASP A 42 -7.99 11.89 -9.78
CA ASP A 42 -7.09 10.73 -9.79
C ASP A 42 -7.85 9.42 -10.05
N GLU A 43 -9.07 9.28 -9.55
CA GLU A 43 -9.90 8.09 -9.80
C GLU A 43 -10.26 7.98 -11.29
N VAL A 44 -10.68 9.08 -11.91
CA VAL A 44 -11.04 9.14 -13.33
C VAL A 44 -9.83 8.83 -14.21
N ARG A 45 -8.65 9.41 -13.91
CA ARG A 45 -7.40 9.14 -14.65
C ARG A 45 -6.93 7.69 -14.54
N ARG A 46 -7.23 7.01 -13.43
CA ARG A 46 -6.84 5.60 -13.19
C ARG A 46 -7.72 4.60 -13.94
N LEU A 47 -9.00 4.91 -14.13
CA LEU A 47 -9.95 4.03 -14.83
C LEU A 47 -9.53 3.73 -16.27
N GLY A 48 -8.87 4.66 -16.96
CA GLY A 48 -8.43 4.48 -18.35
C GLY A 48 -7.07 3.78 -18.55
N LYS A 49 -6.24 3.59 -17.49
CA LYS A 49 -4.83 3.16 -17.63
C LYS A 49 -4.48 1.86 -16.91
N ARG A 50 -5.42 1.24 -16.21
CA ARG A 50 -5.11 0.10 -15.34
C ARG A 50 -4.98 -1.19 -16.17
N LYS A 51 -3.77 -1.53 -16.61
CA LYS A 51 -3.37 -2.95 -16.55
C LYS A 51 -3.61 -3.35 -15.10
N ILE A 52 -4.66 -4.13 -14.84
CA ILE A 52 -5.04 -4.58 -13.50
C ILE A 52 -3.92 -5.52 -13.03
N ARG A 53 -2.82 -4.94 -12.54
CA ARG A 53 -1.84 -5.68 -11.76
C ARG A 53 -2.61 -6.16 -10.55
N ARG A 54 -2.79 -7.48 -10.44
CA ARG A 54 -3.44 -8.11 -9.28
C ARG A 54 -2.81 -7.50 -8.03
N LYS A 55 -3.64 -6.92 -7.15
CA LYS A 55 -3.15 -6.35 -5.90
C LYS A 55 -2.57 -7.51 -5.09
N ILE A 56 -1.28 -7.47 -4.81
CA ILE A 56 -0.67 -8.40 -3.85
C ILE A 56 -1.10 -7.92 -2.46
N HIS A 57 -1.68 -8.81 -1.67
CA HIS A 57 -2.14 -8.47 -0.33
C HIS A 57 -0.96 -8.31 0.63
N LEU A 58 -1.13 -7.47 1.66
CA LEU A 58 -0.09 -7.17 2.65
C LEU A 58 0.38 -8.41 3.42
N ASP A 59 -0.53 -9.32 3.74
CA ASP A 59 -0.24 -10.60 4.39
C ASP A 59 0.72 -11.47 3.57
N VAL A 60 0.53 -11.53 2.24
CA VAL A 60 1.45 -12.22 1.32
C VAL A 60 2.83 -11.59 1.37
N ILE A 61 2.90 -10.25 1.38
CA ILE A 61 4.18 -9.53 1.48
C ILE A 61 4.86 -9.83 2.81
N ALA A 62 4.11 -9.73 3.91
CA ALA A 62 4.60 -9.96 5.26
C ALA A 62 5.12 -11.40 5.45
N TYR A 63 4.36 -12.39 5.01
CA TYR A 63 4.72 -13.81 5.09
C TYR A 63 6.03 -14.09 4.32
N ASN A 64 6.13 -13.64 3.08
CA ASN A 64 7.33 -13.85 2.27
C ASN A 64 8.56 -13.15 2.87
N ARG A 65 8.38 -11.92 3.38
CA ARG A 65 9.48 -11.20 4.06
C ARG A 65 9.93 -11.91 5.34
N GLN A 66 9.01 -12.47 6.12
CA GLN A 66 9.35 -13.27 7.29
C GLN A 66 10.18 -14.51 6.93
N LEU A 67 9.85 -15.15 5.80
CA LEU A 67 10.56 -16.34 5.29
C LEU A 67 11.80 -16.03 4.45
N ASN A 68 12.10 -14.75 4.21
CA ASN A 68 13.17 -14.30 3.31
C ASN A 68 13.02 -14.82 1.87
N THR A 69 11.78 -15.01 1.41
CA THR A 69 11.47 -15.42 0.05
C THR A 69 11.16 -14.21 -0.82
N MET A 70 11.63 -14.24 -2.06
CA MET A 70 11.40 -13.16 -3.02
C MET A 70 9.98 -13.26 -3.59
N ILE A 71 9.24 -12.15 -3.54
CA ILE A 71 7.91 -12.05 -4.16
C ILE A 71 8.10 -11.86 -5.65
N ARG A 72 7.67 -12.84 -6.45
CA ARG A 72 7.66 -12.73 -7.91
C ARG A 72 6.27 -12.31 -8.34
N PRO A 73 6.08 -11.17 -9.02
CA PRO A 73 4.80 -10.88 -9.65
C PRO A 73 4.55 -11.94 -10.73
N GLU A 74 3.40 -12.62 -10.67
CA GLU A 74 2.97 -13.50 -11.75
C GLU A 74 2.89 -12.71 -13.07
N ARG A 75 3.37 -13.33 -14.15
CA ARG A 75 3.47 -12.74 -15.50
C ARG A 75 2.11 -12.45 -16.11
#